data_AF-X6N0G7-F1
#
_entry.id   AF-X6N0G7-F1
#
_cell.length_a   1.000
_cell.length_b   1.000
_cell.length_c   1.000
_cell.angle_alpha   90.00
_cell.angle_beta   90.00
_cell.angle_gamma   90.00
#
_symmetry.space_group_name_H-M   'P 1'
#
loop_
_entity.id
_entity.type
_entity.pdbx_description
1 polymer ?
#
loop_
_entity_poly.entity_id
_entity_poly.type
_entity_poly.pdbx_seq_one_letter_code
_entity_poly.pdbx_strand_id
1 'polypeptide(L)'
;MRGEKSYTIIYLFICLFLIPCIHDIRRVTTQPIENEEKEEQEAERKEEKTAKRTRNNSILASEDQMDHQRNLHALARLGIATTPVTRLSKYHVHDKFQLECAYAHLLSVSGKVIQATKLFMKWLRVINQYKLFPCNNPRAEWYFHHFYALHLHHKCDTLVQLNMVEQPLQKAYSHYQLALKYRTESIEDLFHFAQLCVLDEFKEYQKAKEMLTRAHEIDKRVYVIQHGYQPLMNLIQTKLSEKENKKEQKIAK
;
A
#
# COMPACT_ATOMS: atom_id res chain seq x y z
N MET A 1 -28.58 -32.88 -1.40
CA MET A 1 -27.18 -32.93 -1.92
C MET A 1 -27.06 -32.02 -3.14
N ARG A 2 -26.58 -30.79 -2.96
CA ARG A 2 -26.06 -29.85 -3.98
C ARG A 2 -25.70 -28.56 -3.21
N GLY A 3 -24.43 -28.16 -3.15
CA GLY A 3 -24.08 -26.89 -2.49
C GLY A 3 -22.62 -26.56 -2.21
N GLU A 4 -21.63 -27.44 -2.43
CA GLU A 4 -20.26 -27.20 -1.92
C GLU A 4 -19.14 -27.22 -2.98
N LYS A 5 -19.35 -26.63 -4.16
CA LYS A 5 -18.29 -26.63 -5.21
C LYS A 5 -17.83 -25.26 -5.73
N SER A 6 -18.26 -24.15 -5.13
CA SER A 6 -17.95 -22.81 -5.67
C SER A 6 -16.86 -22.03 -4.93
N TYR A 7 -16.41 -22.47 -3.75
CA TYR A 7 -15.39 -21.74 -2.96
C TYR A 7 -13.95 -22.23 -3.17
N THR A 8 -13.77 -23.44 -3.72
CA THR A 8 -12.44 -24.05 -3.89
C THR A 8 -11.66 -23.45 -5.07
N ILE A 9 -12.36 -22.94 -6.09
CA ILE A 9 -11.72 -22.39 -7.31
C ILE A 9 -11.17 -20.98 -7.08
N ILE A 10 -11.78 -20.19 -6.18
CA ILE A 10 -11.27 -18.86 -5.79
C ILE A 10 -10.05 -19.00 -4.87
N TYR A 11 -10.03 -20.03 -4.01
CA TYR A 11 -8.88 -20.30 -3.11
C TYR A 11 -7.65 -20.82 -3.85
N LEU A 12 -7.81 -21.62 -4.91
CA LEU A 12 -6.68 -22.13 -5.69
C LEU A 12 -5.97 -21.05 -6.53
N PHE A 13 -6.63 -19.93 -6.83
CA PHE A 13 -6.04 -18.83 -7.61
C PHE A 13 -5.18 -17.87 -6.78
N ILE A 14 -5.44 -17.77 -5.47
CA ILE A 14 -4.70 -16.88 -4.55
C ILE A 14 -3.36 -17.51 -4.14
N CYS A 15 -3.26 -18.85 -4.12
CA CYS A 15 -2.06 -19.56 -3.68
C CYS A 15 -0.91 -19.61 -4.71
N LEU A 16 -1.14 -19.33 -5.99
CA LEU A 16 -0.13 -19.51 -7.06
C LEU A 16 0.68 -18.25 -7.42
N PHE A 17 0.41 -17.08 -6.83
CA PHE A 17 1.01 -15.81 -7.28
C PHE A 17 1.81 -15.03 -6.23
N LEU A 18 2.12 -15.61 -5.05
CA LEU A 18 2.86 -14.94 -3.96
C LEU A 18 4.32 -15.39 -3.77
N ILE A 19 4.99 -15.84 -4.83
CA ILE A 19 6.44 -16.14 -4.84
C ILE A 19 6.97 -15.56 -6.17
N PRO A 20 7.70 -14.42 -6.22
CA PRO A 20 9.06 -14.30 -5.64
C PRO A 20 9.50 -12.85 -5.28
N CYS A 21 9.64 -12.49 -4.00
CA CYS A 21 10.37 -11.27 -3.61
C CYS A 21 11.18 -11.49 -2.33
N ILE A 22 12.22 -12.33 -2.40
CA ILE A 22 13.26 -12.44 -1.35
C ILE A 22 14.68 -12.18 -1.92
N HIS A 23 14.81 -11.82 -3.20
CA HIS A 23 16.09 -11.42 -3.78
C HIS A 23 16.17 -9.89 -3.90
N ASP A 24 16.72 -9.22 -2.88
CA ASP A 24 17.74 -8.16 -3.04
C ASP A 24 18.02 -7.43 -1.71
N ILE A 25 18.75 -8.09 -0.82
CA ILE A 25 19.44 -7.44 0.30
C ILE A 25 20.92 -7.80 0.22
N ARG A 26 21.66 -7.20 -0.74
CA ARG A 26 23.13 -7.16 -0.73
C ARG A 26 23.68 -5.97 -1.53
N ARG A 27 24.27 -5.00 -0.80
CA ARG A 27 25.49 -4.20 -1.09
C ARG A 27 25.49 -3.01 -0.11
N VAL A 28 26.18 -3.08 1.02
CA VAL A 28 27.63 -2.91 1.29
C VAL A 28 28.16 -1.51 0.92
N THR A 29 28.69 -0.89 1.98
CA THR A 29 29.38 0.38 2.25
C THR A 29 30.61 0.73 1.40
N THR A 30 30.90 2.03 1.19
CA THR A 30 32.05 2.80 1.78
C THR A 30 32.10 4.29 1.29
N GLN A 31 32.59 5.20 2.14
CA GLN A 31 32.84 6.67 1.98
C GLN A 31 34.18 6.96 1.22
N PRO A 32 34.76 8.20 1.07
CA PRO A 32 34.43 9.58 1.57
C PRO A 32 34.64 10.81 0.61
N ILE A 33 34.19 11.97 1.09
CA ILE A 33 34.62 13.41 0.99
C ILE A 33 35.28 13.95 -0.31
N GLU A 34 34.69 15.01 -0.89
CA GLU A 34 35.39 16.24 -1.33
C GLU A 34 34.42 17.43 -1.48
N ASN A 35 34.89 18.59 -1.01
CA ASN A 35 34.16 19.81 -0.65
C ASN A 35 34.04 20.84 -1.79
N GLU A 36 33.01 21.68 -1.64
CA GLU A 36 32.92 23.12 -1.96
C GLU A 36 32.87 23.64 -3.42
N GLU A 37 33.14 22.88 -4.47
CA GLU A 37 32.83 23.32 -5.86
C GLU A 37 31.46 22.81 -6.39
N LYS A 38 30.75 22.02 -5.59
CA LYS A 38 29.48 21.38 -6.00
C LYS A 38 28.24 22.25 -5.85
N GLU A 39 28.23 23.29 -5.01
CA GLU A 39 26.99 24.00 -4.70
C GLU A 39 26.52 24.93 -5.84
N GLU A 40 27.44 25.47 -6.65
CA GLU A 40 27.09 26.36 -7.77
C GLU A 40 26.60 25.56 -9.01
N GLN A 41 27.25 24.44 -9.33
CA GLN A 41 26.77 23.51 -10.36
C GLN A 41 25.48 22.76 -9.96
N GLU A 42 25.23 22.59 -8.65
CA GLU A 42 24.00 21.96 -8.17
C GLU A 42 22.80 22.94 -8.20
N ALA A 43 23.03 24.26 -8.12
CA ALA A 43 21.99 25.27 -8.31
C ALA A 43 21.51 25.34 -9.78
N GLU A 44 22.44 25.40 -10.75
CA GLU A 44 22.08 25.37 -12.18
C GLU A 44 21.43 24.03 -12.59
N ARG A 45 21.94 22.90 -12.09
CA ARG A 45 21.30 21.59 -12.31
C ARG A 45 19.93 21.49 -11.63
N LYS A 46 19.70 22.18 -10.51
CA LYS A 46 18.39 22.23 -9.85
C LYS A 46 17.41 23.02 -10.69
N GLU A 47 17.79 24.19 -11.22
CA GLU A 47 16.94 24.99 -12.12
C GLU A 47 16.62 24.29 -13.44
N GLU A 48 17.60 23.64 -14.08
CA GLU A 48 17.36 22.87 -15.31
C GLU A 48 16.45 21.66 -15.05
N LYS A 49 16.58 21.02 -13.87
CA LYS A 49 15.67 19.95 -13.42
C LYS A 49 14.28 20.47 -13.12
N THR A 50 14.10 21.65 -12.51
CA THR A 50 12.77 22.25 -12.30
C THR A 50 12.13 22.64 -13.61
N ALA A 51 12.87 23.20 -14.57
CA ALA A 51 12.36 23.54 -15.90
C ALA A 51 11.94 22.29 -16.70
N LYS A 52 12.76 21.22 -16.69
CA LYS A 52 12.38 19.92 -17.27
C LYS A 52 11.20 19.29 -16.54
N ARG A 53 11.09 19.43 -15.22
CA ARG A 53 9.94 18.95 -14.41
C ARG A 53 8.66 19.69 -14.75
N THR A 54 8.70 21.02 -14.92
CA THR A 54 7.53 21.82 -15.30
C THR A 54 7.05 21.47 -16.71
N ARG A 55 7.99 21.24 -17.65
CA ARG A 55 7.67 20.82 -19.03
C ARG A 55 7.15 19.38 -19.10
N ASN A 56 7.72 18.46 -18.33
CA ASN A 56 7.21 17.09 -18.26
C ASN A 56 5.85 17.02 -17.55
N ASN A 57 5.61 17.85 -16.53
CA ASN A 57 4.31 17.93 -15.86
C ASN A 57 3.22 18.51 -16.77
N SER A 58 3.54 19.45 -17.67
CA SER A 58 2.57 19.98 -18.64
C SER A 58 2.25 18.99 -19.74
N ILE A 59 3.23 18.18 -20.17
CA ILE A 59 3.03 17.07 -21.10
C ILE A 59 2.24 15.93 -20.43
N LEU A 60 2.56 15.56 -19.19
CA LEU A 60 1.77 14.60 -18.42
C LEU A 60 0.33 15.08 -18.19
N ALA A 61 0.11 16.38 -17.97
CA ALA A 61 -1.24 16.92 -17.80
C ALA A 61 -2.07 16.84 -19.09
N SER A 62 -1.44 17.02 -20.26
CA SER A 62 -2.13 16.90 -21.55
C SER A 62 -2.34 15.43 -21.95
N GLU A 63 -1.39 14.55 -21.64
CA GLU A 63 -1.53 13.10 -21.80
C GLU A 63 -2.58 12.52 -20.83
N ASP A 64 -2.63 12.96 -19.57
CA ASP A 64 -3.68 12.57 -18.62
C ASP A 64 -5.07 13.09 -19.06
N GLN A 65 -5.17 14.24 -19.72
CA GLN A 65 -6.43 14.71 -20.30
C GLN A 65 -6.89 13.83 -21.47
N MET A 66 -5.97 13.46 -22.36
CA MET A 66 -6.28 12.57 -23.49
C MET A 66 -6.56 11.14 -23.04
N ASP A 67 -5.81 10.61 -22.07
CA ASP A 67 -6.05 9.30 -21.48
C ASP A 67 -7.30 9.29 -20.61
N HIS A 68 -7.67 10.41 -19.98
CA HIS A 68 -8.96 10.56 -19.31
C HIS A 68 -10.10 10.46 -20.32
N GLN A 69 -10.02 11.17 -21.46
CA GLN A 69 -11.00 11.05 -22.53
C GLN A 69 -11.05 9.65 -23.14
N ARG A 70 -9.91 9.00 -23.38
CA ARG A 70 -9.85 7.63 -23.91
C ARG A 70 -10.41 6.61 -22.92
N ASN A 71 -10.12 6.75 -21.63
CA ASN A 71 -10.66 5.87 -20.59
C ASN A 71 -12.16 6.10 -20.39
N LEU A 72 -12.66 7.34 -20.43
CA LEU A 72 -14.11 7.62 -20.43
C LEU A 72 -14.79 6.96 -21.64
N HIS A 73 -14.15 7.02 -22.81
CA HIS A 73 -14.67 6.41 -24.04
C HIS A 73 -14.61 4.88 -24.03
N ALA A 74 -13.60 4.29 -23.38
CA ALA A 74 -13.47 2.84 -23.18
C ALA A 74 -14.48 2.30 -22.14
N LEU A 75 -14.72 3.05 -21.06
CA LEU A 75 -15.73 2.73 -20.04
C LEU A 75 -17.16 2.85 -20.60
N ALA A 76 -17.41 3.85 -21.45
CA ALA A 76 -18.67 3.98 -22.19
C ALA A 76 -18.92 2.80 -23.15
N ARG A 77 -17.87 2.26 -23.80
CA ARG A 77 -17.96 1.05 -24.64
C ARG A 77 -18.24 -0.23 -23.85
N LEU A 78 -17.89 -0.26 -22.56
CA LEU A 78 -18.19 -1.37 -21.65
C LEU A 78 -19.56 -1.26 -20.97
N GLY A 79 -20.38 -0.25 -21.33
CA GLY A 79 -21.69 -0.02 -20.71
C GLY A 79 -21.62 0.50 -19.26
N ILE A 80 -20.43 0.84 -18.75
CA ILE A 80 -20.26 1.43 -17.42
C ILE A 80 -20.49 2.93 -17.55
N ALA A 81 -21.75 3.34 -17.41
CA ALA A 81 -22.13 4.75 -17.45
C ALA A 81 -21.26 5.59 -16.49
N THR A 82 -20.63 6.63 -17.04
CA THR A 82 -19.81 7.62 -16.34
C THR A 82 -20.68 8.62 -15.58
N THR A 83 -21.73 8.14 -14.92
CA THR A 83 -22.60 8.98 -14.11
C THR A 83 -21.76 9.59 -13.00
N PRO A 84 -21.73 10.94 -12.88
CA PRO A 84 -21.09 11.61 -11.76
C PRO A 84 -21.56 10.95 -10.45
N VAL A 85 -20.65 10.71 -9.50
CA VAL A 85 -21.00 10.08 -8.22
C VAL A 85 -22.12 10.87 -7.51
N THR A 86 -22.18 12.18 -7.76
CA THR A 86 -23.23 13.11 -7.30
C THR A 86 -24.63 12.85 -7.83
N ARG A 87 -24.80 12.02 -8.87
CA ARG A 87 -26.10 11.69 -9.49
C ARG A 87 -26.55 10.26 -9.21
N LEU A 88 -25.76 9.46 -8.49
CA LEU A 88 -26.14 8.10 -8.10
C LEU A 88 -26.96 8.16 -6.81
N SER A 89 -27.99 7.32 -6.71
CA SER A 89 -28.67 7.14 -5.43
C SER A 89 -27.70 6.55 -4.39
N LYS A 90 -27.92 6.84 -3.10
CA LYS A 90 -27.04 6.42 -2.01
C LYS A 90 -26.69 4.93 -2.05
N TYR A 91 -27.63 4.07 -2.46
CA TYR A 91 -27.43 2.62 -2.60
C TYR A 91 -26.51 2.26 -3.77
N HIS A 92 -26.65 2.91 -4.93
CA HIS A 92 -25.77 2.68 -6.08
C HIS A 92 -24.33 3.15 -5.84
N VAL A 93 -24.14 4.20 -5.02
CA VAL A 93 -22.81 4.66 -4.63
C VAL A 93 -22.10 3.62 -3.78
N HIS A 94 -22.81 2.95 -2.86
CA HIS A 94 -22.25 1.92 -2.00
C HIS A 94 -21.77 0.70 -2.78
N ASP A 95 -22.62 0.13 -3.64
CA ASP A 95 -22.27 -1.08 -4.39
C ASP A 95 -21.13 -0.80 -5.38
N LYS A 96 -21.17 0.39 -6.01
CA LYS A 96 -20.09 0.86 -6.87
C LYS A 96 -18.78 1.03 -6.10
N PHE A 97 -18.82 1.58 -4.89
CA PHE A 97 -17.65 1.72 -4.03
C PHE A 97 -17.01 0.37 -3.71
N GLN A 98 -17.79 -0.59 -3.23
CA GLN A 98 -17.28 -1.91 -2.88
C GLN A 98 -16.71 -2.64 -4.11
N LEU A 99 -17.42 -2.63 -5.23
CA LEU A 99 -17.00 -3.27 -6.47
C LEU A 99 -15.70 -2.65 -7.00
N GLU A 100 -15.61 -1.33 -7.02
CA GLU A 100 -14.40 -0.63 -7.50
C GLU A 100 -13.21 -0.82 -6.55
N CYS A 101 -13.42 -0.95 -5.23
CA CYS A 101 -12.35 -1.28 -4.28
C CYS A 101 -11.81 -2.71 -4.51
N ALA A 102 -12.71 -3.69 -4.66
CA ALA A 102 -12.33 -5.07 -4.97
C ALA A 102 -11.60 -5.16 -6.32
N TYR A 103 -12.10 -4.43 -7.32
CA TYR A 103 -11.45 -4.37 -8.64
C TYR A 103 -10.09 -3.69 -8.59
N ALA A 104 -9.94 -2.59 -7.83
CA ALA A 104 -8.65 -1.93 -7.62
C ALA A 104 -7.63 -2.87 -6.95
N HIS A 105 -8.07 -3.67 -5.98
CA HIS A 105 -7.22 -4.69 -5.38
C HIS A 105 -6.76 -5.74 -6.41
N LEU A 106 -7.67 -6.26 -7.23
CA LEU A 106 -7.34 -7.21 -8.29
C LEU A 106 -6.35 -6.62 -9.30
N LEU A 107 -6.54 -5.36 -9.69
CA LEU A 107 -5.61 -4.63 -10.55
C LEU A 107 -4.22 -4.50 -9.91
N SER A 108 -4.17 -4.20 -8.61
CA SER A 108 -2.92 -4.11 -7.85
C SER A 108 -2.16 -5.44 -7.86
N VAL A 109 -2.85 -6.54 -7.53
CA VAL A 109 -2.25 -7.88 -7.47
C VAL A 109 -1.78 -8.34 -8.85
N SER A 110 -2.55 -8.04 -9.91
CA SER A 110 -2.18 -8.36 -11.30
C SER A 110 -1.09 -7.46 -11.90
N GLY A 111 -0.47 -6.58 -11.12
CA GLY A 111 0.62 -5.70 -11.57
C GLY A 111 0.16 -4.46 -12.35
N LYS A 112 -1.14 -4.23 -12.49
CA LYS A 112 -1.70 -3.03 -13.13
C LYS A 112 -1.75 -1.86 -12.15
N VAL A 113 -0.57 -1.50 -11.62
CA VAL A 113 -0.39 -0.55 -10.50
C VAL A 113 -1.05 0.79 -10.80
N ILE A 114 -0.78 1.40 -11.96
CA ILE A 114 -1.33 2.72 -12.33
C ILE A 114 -2.86 2.75 -12.26
N GLN A 115 -3.51 1.71 -12.78
CA GLN A 115 -4.98 1.64 -12.82
C GLN A 115 -5.55 1.45 -11.42
N ALA A 116 -4.94 0.59 -10.61
CA ALA A 116 -5.29 0.42 -9.21
C ALA A 116 -5.17 1.75 -8.42
N THR A 117 -4.05 2.45 -8.57
CA THR A 117 -3.82 3.73 -7.89
C THR A 117 -4.84 4.78 -8.28
N LYS A 118 -5.18 4.89 -9.59
CA LYS A 118 -6.19 5.85 -10.08
C LYS A 118 -7.56 5.58 -9.43
N LEU A 119 -7.96 4.33 -9.22
CA LEU A 119 -9.20 3.97 -8.53
C LEU A 119 -9.17 4.28 -7.03
N PHE A 120 -8.12 3.90 -6.32
CA PHE A 120 -8.00 4.24 -4.89
C PHE A 120 -8.01 5.75 -4.66
N MET A 121 -7.26 6.51 -5.47
CA MET A 121 -7.20 7.98 -5.37
C MET A 121 -8.52 8.65 -5.75
N LYS A 122 -9.31 8.07 -6.66
CA LYS A 122 -10.68 8.53 -6.94
C LYS A 122 -11.52 8.46 -5.67
N TRP A 123 -11.54 7.33 -4.97
CA TRP A 123 -12.35 7.18 -3.76
C TRP A 123 -11.81 7.96 -2.57
N LEU A 124 -10.49 8.05 -2.43
CA LEU A 124 -9.86 8.89 -1.40
C LEU A 124 -10.28 10.36 -1.55
N ARG A 125 -10.35 10.88 -2.79
CA ARG A 125 -10.87 12.23 -3.06
C ARG A 125 -12.34 12.39 -2.65
N VAL A 126 -13.18 11.41 -2.98
CA VAL A 126 -14.60 11.42 -2.58
C VAL A 126 -14.73 11.43 -1.06
N ILE A 127 -14.03 10.52 -0.36
CA ILE A 127 -14.05 10.44 1.11
C ILE A 127 -13.58 11.75 1.74
N ASN A 128 -12.48 12.32 1.25
CA ASN A 128 -11.91 13.56 1.78
C ASN A 128 -12.79 14.78 1.52
N GLN A 129 -13.47 14.84 0.37
CA GLN A 129 -14.38 15.91 0.00
C GLN A 129 -15.63 15.91 0.89
N TYR A 130 -16.21 14.74 1.12
CA TYR A 130 -17.47 14.62 1.87
C TYR A 130 -17.29 14.33 3.35
N LYS A 131 -16.05 14.12 3.82
CA LYS A 131 -15.70 13.74 5.20
C LYS A 131 -16.48 12.52 5.72
N LEU A 132 -16.92 11.68 4.79
CA LEU A 132 -17.74 10.51 5.06
C LEU A 132 -17.36 9.44 4.05
N PHE A 133 -17.34 8.19 4.50
CA PHE A 133 -17.32 7.08 3.56
C PHE A 133 -18.59 7.07 2.71
N PRO A 134 -18.53 6.58 1.46
CA PRO A 134 -19.70 6.48 0.60
C PRO A 134 -20.75 5.49 1.12
N CYS A 135 -20.45 4.82 2.23
CA CYS A 135 -21.23 3.80 2.88
C CYS A 135 -21.12 3.92 4.38
N ASN A 136 -22.23 3.75 5.08
CA ASN A 136 -22.26 3.70 6.54
C ASN A 136 -22.11 2.25 7.02
N ASN A 137 -21.06 1.58 6.57
CA ASN A 137 -20.81 0.18 6.86
C ASN A 137 -19.34 0.00 7.25
N PRO A 138 -19.04 -0.25 8.55
CA PRO A 138 -17.68 -0.45 9.04
C PRO A 138 -16.87 -1.49 8.26
N ARG A 139 -17.54 -2.52 7.71
CA ARG A 139 -16.88 -3.54 6.89
C ARG A 139 -16.38 -2.98 5.55
N ALA A 140 -17.13 -2.08 4.93
CA ALA A 140 -16.73 -1.45 3.68
C ALA A 140 -15.60 -0.42 3.89
N GLU A 141 -15.62 0.29 5.02
CA GLU A 141 -14.54 1.17 5.44
C GLU A 141 -13.25 0.37 5.70
N TRP A 142 -13.38 -0.76 6.41
CA TRP A 142 -12.29 -1.72 6.58
C TRP A 142 -11.73 -2.20 5.23
N TYR A 143 -12.58 -2.66 4.30
CA TYR A 143 -12.13 -3.14 2.98
C TYR A 143 -11.30 -2.12 2.23
N PHE A 144 -11.74 -0.85 2.20
CA PHE A 144 -10.99 0.20 1.52
C PHE A 144 -9.62 0.41 2.16
N HIS A 145 -9.58 0.56 3.48
CA HIS A 145 -8.33 0.77 4.20
C HIS A 145 -7.36 -0.40 4.07
N HIS A 146 -7.87 -1.62 4.23
CA HIS A 146 -7.09 -2.85 4.07
C HIS A 146 -6.48 -2.96 2.67
N PHE A 147 -7.31 -2.89 1.61
CA PHE A 147 -6.81 -3.05 0.25
C PHE A 147 -5.90 -1.91 -0.20
N TYR A 148 -6.19 -0.69 0.23
CA TYR A 148 -5.34 0.44 -0.10
C TYR A 148 -4.00 0.38 0.64
N ALA A 149 -3.99 -0.02 1.91
CA ALA A 149 -2.76 -0.26 2.67
C ALA A 149 -1.88 -1.32 2.00
N LEU A 150 -2.47 -2.46 1.59
CA LEU A 150 -1.76 -3.51 0.86
C LEU A 150 -1.17 -3.00 -0.46
N HIS A 151 -1.95 -2.22 -1.22
CA HIS A 151 -1.48 -1.63 -2.47
C HIS A 151 -0.29 -0.70 -2.24
N LEU A 152 -0.38 0.21 -1.27
CA LEU A 152 0.69 1.14 -0.92
C LEU A 152 1.94 0.43 -0.41
N HIS A 153 1.76 -0.58 0.44
CA HIS A 153 2.84 -1.36 1.04
C HIS A 153 3.60 -2.18 -0.02
N HIS A 154 2.89 -3.01 -0.79
CA HIS A 154 3.52 -3.95 -1.70
C HIS A 154 3.91 -3.36 -3.05
N LYS A 155 3.40 -2.18 -3.40
CA LYS A 155 3.75 -1.48 -4.65
C LYS A 155 4.55 -0.21 -4.41
N CYS A 156 5.08 -0.01 -3.20
CA CYS A 156 5.80 1.21 -2.80
C CYS A 156 6.85 1.64 -3.83
N ASP A 157 7.78 0.75 -4.20
CA ASP A 157 8.87 1.10 -5.13
C ASP A 157 8.35 1.57 -6.48
N THR A 158 7.36 0.87 -7.04
CA THR A 158 6.72 1.26 -8.30
C THR A 158 5.98 2.60 -8.16
N LEU A 159 5.28 2.82 -7.05
CA LEU A 159 4.56 4.07 -6.80
C LEU A 159 5.50 5.27 -6.65
N VAL A 160 6.66 5.07 -6.03
CA VAL A 160 7.72 6.08 -5.91
C VAL A 160 8.35 6.36 -7.27
N GLN A 161 8.74 5.32 -8.01
CA GLN A 161 9.33 5.47 -9.35
C GLN A 161 8.41 6.21 -10.32
N LEU A 162 7.10 5.95 -10.25
CA LEU A 162 6.10 6.60 -11.09
C LEU A 162 5.61 7.95 -10.52
N ASN A 163 6.12 8.39 -9.37
CA ASN A 163 5.67 9.60 -8.67
C ASN A 163 4.14 9.69 -8.45
N MET A 164 3.47 8.55 -8.28
CA MET A 164 2.01 8.53 -8.15
C MET A 164 1.53 8.84 -6.73
N VAL A 165 2.33 8.45 -5.74
CA VAL A 165 2.00 8.63 -4.32
C VAL A 165 3.27 9.02 -3.58
N GLU A 166 3.24 10.21 -2.97
CA GLU A 166 4.26 10.63 -2.03
C GLU A 166 4.17 9.81 -0.73
N GLN A 167 5.32 9.34 -0.23
CA GLN A 167 5.46 8.55 1.00
C GLN A 167 4.46 7.38 1.11
N PRO A 168 4.52 6.37 0.21
CA PRO A 168 3.57 5.27 0.21
C PRO A 168 3.56 4.49 1.53
N LEU A 169 4.72 4.28 2.15
CA LEU A 169 4.83 3.49 3.39
C LEU A 169 4.18 4.19 4.59
N GLN A 170 4.35 5.50 4.79
CA GLN A 170 3.64 6.26 5.82
C GLN A 170 2.13 6.23 5.64
N LYS A 171 1.67 6.30 4.39
CA LYS A 171 0.24 6.19 4.07
C LYS A 171 -0.26 4.78 4.32
N ALA A 172 0.50 3.76 3.96
CA ALA A 172 0.18 2.37 4.26
C ALA A 172 0.05 2.16 5.76
N TYR A 173 0.99 2.68 6.55
CA TYR A 173 0.98 2.63 8.01
C TYR A 173 -0.32 3.21 8.58
N SER A 174 -0.66 4.43 8.17
CA SER A 174 -1.90 5.10 8.60
C SER A 174 -3.14 4.29 8.23
N HIS A 175 -3.17 3.69 7.03
CA HIS A 175 -4.30 2.89 6.58
C HIS A 175 -4.41 1.53 7.28
N TYR A 176 -3.32 0.87 7.64
CA TYR A 176 -3.38 -0.32 8.51
C TYR A 176 -3.96 0.01 9.89
N GLN A 177 -3.57 1.14 10.49
CA GLN A 177 -4.15 1.57 11.76
C GLN A 177 -5.66 1.80 11.66
N LEU A 178 -6.12 2.42 10.58
CA LEU A 178 -7.55 2.60 10.32
C LEU A 178 -8.25 1.27 10.09
N ALA A 179 -7.69 0.35 9.28
CA ALA A 179 -8.24 -0.98 9.07
C ALA A 179 -8.42 -1.73 10.40
N LEU A 180 -7.38 -1.75 11.24
CA LEU A 180 -7.42 -2.39 12.56
C LEU A 180 -8.38 -1.72 13.55
N LYS A 181 -8.70 -0.43 13.37
CA LYS A 181 -9.76 0.24 14.14
C LYS A 181 -11.15 -0.32 13.82
N TYR A 182 -11.42 -0.63 12.56
CA TYR A 182 -12.70 -1.22 12.14
C TYR A 182 -12.76 -2.73 12.38
N ARG A 183 -11.63 -3.42 12.28
CA ARG A 183 -11.53 -4.87 12.48
C ARG A 183 -10.26 -5.22 13.22
N THR A 184 -10.35 -5.24 14.54
CA THR A 184 -9.21 -5.40 15.46
C THR A 184 -8.55 -6.79 15.40
N GLU A 185 -9.30 -7.81 14.98
CA GLU A 185 -8.85 -9.22 14.87
C GLU A 185 -8.62 -9.66 13.42
N SER A 186 -8.28 -8.71 12.54
CA SER A 186 -7.89 -9.04 11.17
C SER A 186 -6.46 -9.57 11.16
N ILE A 187 -6.31 -10.89 11.00
CA ILE A 187 -5.01 -11.58 10.95
C ILE A 187 -4.10 -10.97 9.88
N GLU A 188 -4.64 -10.73 8.69
CA GLU A 188 -3.88 -10.19 7.56
C GLU A 188 -3.37 -8.78 7.85
N ASP A 189 -4.23 -7.91 8.39
CA ASP A 189 -3.82 -6.55 8.75
C ASP A 189 -2.78 -6.55 9.87
N LEU A 190 -2.98 -7.37 10.92
CA LEU A 190 -2.01 -7.50 12.01
C LEU A 190 -0.64 -7.95 11.48
N PHE A 191 -0.63 -8.94 10.59
CA PHE A 191 0.60 -9.47 10.01
C PHE A 191 1.31 -8.46 9.12
N HIS A 192 0.61 -7.87 8.15
CA HIS A 192 1.21 -6.91 7.22
C HIS A 192 1.61 -5.61 7.90
N PHE A 193 0.87 -5.19 8.93
CA PHE A 193 1.25 -4.06 9.74
C PHE A 193 2.51 -4.35 10.56
N ALA A 194 2.65 -5.58 11.11
CA ALA A 194 3.88 -5.99 11.78
C ALA A 194 5.09 -5.95 10.83
N GLN A 195 4.94 -6.41 9.58
CA GLN A 195 5.99 -6.31 8.56
C GLN A 195 6.44 -4.85 8.34
N LEU A 196 5.47 -3.94 8.24
CA LEU A 196 5.73 -2.52 8.03
C LEU A 196 6.46 -1.88 9.23
N CYS A 197 6.05 -2.20 10.46
CA CYS A 197 6.67 -1.69 11.69
C CYS A 197 8.16 -2.06 11.85
N VAL A 198 8.61 -3.15 11.20
CA VAL A 198 10.02 -3.61 11.26
C VAL A 198 10.94 -2.84 10.32
N LEU A 199 10.39 -2.12 9.33
CA LEU A 199 11.20 -1.34 8.40
C LEU A 199 12.03 -0.28 9.13
N ASP A 200 13.22 0.01 8.59
CA ASP A 200 14.18 0.96 9.17
C ASP A 200 13.64 2.39 9.31
N GLU A 201 12.58 2.71 8.58
CA GLU A 201 11.87 3.97 8.67
C GLU A 201 11.04 4.10 9.95
N PHE A 202 10.42 3.01 10.42
CA PHE A 202 9.55 3.02 11.61
C PHE A 202 10.26 2.50 12.86
N LYS A 203 11.04 1.41 12.75
CA LYS A 203 11.80 0.80 13.85
C LYS A 203 10.93 0.51 15.10
N GLU A 204 9.66 0.19 14.89
CA GLU A 204 8.67 -0.08 15.93
C GLU A 204 8.63 -1.57 16.29
N TYR A 205 9.80 -2.14 16.61
CA TYR A 205 9.95 -3.60 16.77
C TYR A 205 9.07 -4.18 17.89
N GLN A 206 8.84 -3.44 18.97
CA GLN A 206 7.97 -3.90 20.06
C GLN A 206 6.51 -3.99 19.60
N LYS A 207 6.06 -3.01 18.83
CA LYS A 207 4.71 -3.00 18.25
C LYS A 207 4.56 -4.10 17.21
N ALA A 208 5.57 -4.31 16.37
CA ALA A 208 5.58 -5.42 15.42
C ALA A 208 5.45 -6.77 16.13
N LYS A 209 6.17 -6.97 17.25
CA LYS A 209 6.07 -8.18 18.08
C LYS A 209 4.65 -8.39 18.61
N GLU A 210 4.04 -7.34 19.15
CA GLU A 210 2.68 -7.37 19.69
C GLU A 210 1.66 -7.76 18.61
N MET A 211 1.68 -7.06 17.47
CA MET A 211 0.75 -7.32 16.36
C MET A 211 0.91 -8.75 15.81
N LEU A 212 2.16 -9.20 15.62
CA LEU A 212 2.45 -10.53 15.09
C LEU A 212 2.03 -11.64 16.07
N THR A 213 2.26 -11.46 17.36
CA THR A 213 1.84 -12.41 18.41
C THR A 213 0.31 -12.51 18.43
N ARG A 214 -0.37 -11.36 18.40
CA ARG A 214 -1.83 -11.29 18.36
C ARG A 214 -2.41 -11.99 17.13
N ALA A 215 -1.80 -11.80 15.95
CA ALA A 215 -2.21 -12.50 14.74
C ALA A 215 -2.15 -14.03 14.94
N HIS A 216 -1.04 -14.51 15.52
CA HIS A 216 -0.81 -15.93 15.78
C HIS A 216 -1.77 -16.53 16.81
N GLU A 217 -2.20 -15.76 17.81
CA GLU A 217 -3.18 -16.20 18.81
C GLU A 217 -4.57 -16.41 18.22
N ILE A 218 -4.99 -15.60 17.24
CA ILE A 218 -6.30 -15.72 16.60
C ILE A 218 -6.40 -17.02 15.79
N ASP A 219 -5.43 -17.29 14.92
CA ASP A 219 -5.38 -18.55 14.19
C ASP A 219 -3.96 -18.94 13.77
N LYS A 220 -3.46 -20.01 14.39
CA LYS A 220 -2.13 -20.58 14.14
C LYS A 220 -2.00 -21.24 12.76
N ARG A 221 -3.12 -21.48 12.06
CA ARG A 221 -3.19 -22.24 10.81
C ARG A 221 -3.41 -21.36 9.58
N VAL A 222 -3.62 -20.06 9.72
CA VAL A 222 -3.70 -19.17 8.55
C VAL A 222 -2.36 -19.20 7.81
N TYR A 223 -2.41 -19.43 6.51
CA TYR A 223 -1.26 -19.59 5.63
C TYR A 223 -0.21 -18.48 5.79
N VAL A 224 -0.68 -17.23 5.87
CA VAL A 224 0.17 -16.04 6.08
C VAL A 224 0.99 -16.15 7.37
N ILE A 225 0.40 -16.67 8.44
CA ILE A 225 1.06 -16.91 9.72
C ILE A 225 1.94 -18.16 9.62
N GLN A 226 1.46 -19.27 9.06
CA GLN A 226 2.22 -20.53 9.01
C GLN A 226 3.56 -20.38 8.30
N HIS A 227 3.62 -19.60 7.22
CA HIS A 227 4.83 -19.44 6.42
C HIS A 227 5.62 -18.17 6.71
N GLY A 228 4.97 -17.13 7.24
CA GLY A 228 5.60 -15.82 7.47
C GLY A 228 5.97 -15.52 8.92
N TYR A 229 5.39 -16.23 9.89
CA TYR A 229 5.52 -15.86 11.31
C TYR A 229 6.95 -16.03 11.84
N GLN A 230 7.54 -17.22 11.71
CA GLN A 230 8.85 -17.50 12.31
C GLN A 230 9.97 -16.61 11.73
N PRO A 231 10.08 -16.43 10.40
CA PRO A 231 11.08 -15.51 9.84
C PRO A 231 10.93 -14.08 10.36
N LEU A 232 9.70 -13.56 10.40
CA LEU A 232 9.43 -12.21 10.87
C LEU A 232 9.68 -12.05 12.38
N MET A 233 9.27 -13.05 13.18
CA MET A 233 9.51 -13.04 14.63
C MET A 233 10.99 -13.08 14.97
N ASN A 234 11.78 -13.91 14.26
CA ASN A 234 13.24 -13.96 14.44
C ASN A 234 13.90 -12.62 14.10
N LEU A 235 13.47 -11.98 13.00
CA LEU A 235 13.93 -10.65 12.62
C LEU A 235 13.61 -9.61 13.70
N ILE A 236 12.38 -9.60 14.21
CA ILE A 236 11.95 -8.70 15.30
C ILE A 236 12.81 -8.90 16.55
N GLN A 237 13.03 -10.14 16.98
CA GLN A 237 13.83 -10.46 18.16
C GLN A 237 15.28 -10.00 18.00
N THR A 238 15.86 -10.20 16.81
CA THR A 238 17.23 -9.75 16.50
C THR A 238 17.33 -8.23 16.56
N LYS A 239 16.36 -7.50 16.00
CA LYS A 239 16.32 -6.04 16.04
C LYS A 239 16.11 -5.47 17.45
N LEU A 240 15.38 -6.19 18.30
CA LEU A 240 15.21 -5.82 19.72
C LEU A 240 16.51 -5.99 20.51
N SER A 241 17.20 -7.13 20.37
CA SER A 241 18.47 -7.37 21.08
C SER A 241 19.58 -6.42 20.62
N GLU A 242 19.67 -6.12 19.31
CA GLU A 242 20.57 -5.09 18.78
C GLU A 242 20.32 -3.71 19.42
N LYS A 243 19.07 -3.37 19.71
CA LYS A 243 18.69 -2.09 20.33
C LYS A 243 19.07 -2.03 21.81
N GLU A 244 18.97 -3.14 22.52
CA GLU A 244 19.34 -3.25 23.94
C GLU A 244 20.86 -3.17 24.12
N ASN A 245 21.62 -3.96 23.34
CA ASN A 245 23.09 -3.94 23.37
C ASN A 245 23.67 -2.53 23.08
N LYS A 246 23.05 -1.77 22.17
CA LYS A 246 23.45 -0.39 21.88
C LYS A 246 23.15 0.58 23.03
N LYS A 247 22.16 0.32 23.88
CA LYS A 247 21.88 1.13 25.07
C LYS A 247 22.93 0.87 26.15
N GLU A 248 23.27 -0.38 26.40
CA GLU A 248 24.26 -0.77 27.41
C GLU A 248 25.65 -0.20 27.09
N GLN A 249 26.08 -0.26 25.82
CA GLN A 249 27.34 0.34 25.37
C GLN A 249 27.40 1.86 25.49
N LYS A 250 26.25 2.55 25.49
CA LYS A 250 26.18 4.00 25.70
C LYS A 250 26.20 4.39 27.18
N ILE A 251 25.79 3.49 28.08
CA ILE A 251 25.81 3.70 29.52
C ILE A 251 27.21 3.43 30.10
N ALA A 252 27.97 2.54 29.45
CA ALA A 252 29.33 2.18 29.86
C ALA A 252 30.44 3.13 29.37
N LYS A 253 30.10 4.19 28.61
CA LYS A 253 31.03 5.23 28.14
C LYS A 253 30.72 6.56 28.82
#